data_AF-A0A353P0R5-F1
#
_entry.id   AF-A0A353P0R5-F1
#
_cell.length_a   1.000
_cell.length_b   1.000
_cell.length_c   1.000
_cell.angle_alpha   90.00
_cell.angle_beta   90.00
_cell.angle_gamma   90.00
#
_symmetry.space_group_name_H-M   'P 1'
#
loop_
_entity.id
_entity.type
_entity.pdbx_description
1 polymer ?
#
loop_
_entity_poly.entity_id
_entity_poly.type
_entity_poly.pdbx_seq_one_letter_code
_entity_poly.pdbx_strand_id
1 'polypeptide(L)'
;MKTGVGFLIVSLAFLPLCTNATPIAIDIYNDTTISSGEYGRVNIYDTPPDQTTVSLLGGIAESVWTYDSSSFNMQDGNVSWVISAQNTSNITISGGSVGSLQLIGHSIAYIFGGNISGSLGIMENTAIAHIYATNFNVAPKNGNPMNGWLITGNWDDATNSPFTIWSRNNTLPMPGTAGSQVVLHIVPEPVTLSFLLLGLMGLGKFRG
;
A
#
# COMPACT_ATOMS: atom_id res chain seq x y z
N MET A 1 -11.08 -22.83 -72.18
CA MET A 1 -11.93 -22.78 -70.98
C MET A 1 -11.04 -22.95 -69.77
N LYS A 2 -10.90 -21.92 -68.92
CA LYS A 2 -10.13 -21.98 -67.67
C LYS A 2 -11.12 -21.99 -66.50
N THR A 3 -11.20 -23.10 -65.79
CA THR A 3 -11.96 -23.28 -64.55
C THR A 3 -11.09 -22.77 -63.38
N GLY A 4 -11.48 -21.64 -62.80
CA GLY A 4 -10.88 -21.12 -61.57
C GLY A 4 -11.50 -21.79 -60.36
N VAL A 5 -10.67 -22.50 -59.58
CA VAL A 5 -11.06 -23.09 -58.29
C VAL A 5 -10.83 -22.03 -57.21
N GLY A 6 -11.91 -21.50 -56.65
CA GLY A 6 -11.86 -20.55 -55.54
C GLY A 6 -11.71 -21.28 -54.20
N PHE A 7 -10.63 -20.99 -53.47
CA PHE A 7 -10.42 -21.45 -52.09
C PHE A 7 -11.28 -20.59 -51.15
N LEU A 8 -12.25 -21.21 -50.48
CA LEU A 8 -13.04 -20.60 -49.41
C LEU A 8 -12.29 -20.78 -48.09
N ILE A 9 -11.67 -19.71 -47.57
CA ILE A 9 -11.08 -19.70 -46.23
C ILE A 9 -12.20 -19.43 -45.23
N VAL A 10 -12.63 -20.45 -44.49
CA VAL A 10 -13.54 -20.31 -43.36
C VAL A 10 -12.73 -19.84 -42.16
N SER A 11 -12.74 -18.54 -41.90
CA SER A 11 -12.17 -17.96 -40.69
C SER A 11 -13.06 -18.29 -39.50
N LEU A 12 -12.69 -19.31 -38.73
CA LEU A 12 -13.37 -19.70 -37.50
C LEU A 12 -13.10 -18.63 -36.43
N ALA A 13 -14.04 -17.71 -36.26
CA ALA A 13 -14.00 -16.71 -35.20
C ALA A 13 -14.22 -17.41 -33.84
N PHE A 14 -13.14 -17.66 -33.11
CA PHE A 14 -13.22 -17.99 -31.69
C PHE A 14 -13.75 -16.76 -30.95
N LEU A 15 -15.07 -16.75 -30.71
CA LEU A 15 -15.66 -15.81 -29.76
C LEU A 15 -15.11 -16.18 -28.38
N PRO A 16 -14.35 -15.30 -27.71
CA PRO A 16 -14.03 -15.52 -26.31
C PRO A 16 -15.35 -15.46 -25.56
N LEU A 17 -15.85 -16.63 -25.16
CA LEU A 17 -16.87 -16.73 -24.13
C LEU A 17 -16.22 -16.19 -22.86
N CYS A 18 -16.32 -14.88 -22.64
CA CYS A 18 -15.96 -14.24 -21.39
C CYS A 18 -16.96 -14.74 -20.33
N THR A 19 -16.72 -15.94 -19.83
CA THR A 19 -17.25 -16.38 -18.54
C THR A 19 -16.81 -15.33 -17.54
N ASN A 20 -17.78 -14.61 -16.96
CA ASN A 20 -17.62 -13.83 -15.74
C ASN A 20 -17.19 -14.80 -14.64
N ALA A 21 -15.91 -15.14 -14.60
CA ALA A 21 -15.34 -15.92 -13.53
C ALA A 21 -15.47 -15.05 -12.28
N THR A 22 -16.26 -15.51 -11.31
CA THR A 22 -16.28 -14.88 -9.99
C THR A 22 -14.85 -14.87 -9.46
N PRO A 23 -14.29 -13.70 -9.11
CA PRO A 23 -12.93 -13.61 -8.61
C PRO A 23 -12.72 -14.60 -7.45
N ILE A 24 -11.72 -15.46 -7.57
CA ILE A 24 -11.51 -16.57 -6.64
C ILE A 24 -10.97 -16.00 -5.32
N ALA A 25 -11.53 -16.46 -4.21
CA ALA A 25 -10.91 -16.27 -2.90
C ALA A 25 -9.79 -17.29 -2.73
N ILE A 26 -8.59 -16.83 -2.36
CA ILE A 26 -7.42 -17.67 -2.13
C ILE A 26 -6.92 -17.52 -0.70
N ASP A 27 -6.51 -18.64 -0.12
CA ASP A 27 -5.86 -18.69 1.20
C ASP A 27 -4.38 -19.03 1.00
N ILE A 28 -3.50 -18.24 1.59
CA ILE A 28 -2.05 -18.36 1.48
C ILE A 28 -1.47 -18.64 2.86
N TYR A 29 -0.68 -19.71 2.95
CA TYR A 29 -0.02 -20.19 4.18
C TYR A 29 1.51 -20.27 4.06
N ASN A 30 2.06 -19.81 2.93
CA ASN A 30 3.49 -19.84 2.65
C ASN A 30 3.87 -18.60 1.85
N ASP A 31 5.15 -18.24 1.93
CA ASP A 31 5.69 -17.12 1.17
C ASP A 31 5.38 -17.23 -0.31
N THR A 32 4.89 -16.14 -0.90
CA THR A 32 4.61 -16.10 -2.33
C THR A 32 4.63 -14.69 -2.89
N THR A 33 4.63 -14.61 -4.21
CA THR A 33 4.54 -13.36 -4.97
C THR A 33 3.38 -13.44 -5.94
N ILE A 34 2.51 -12.44 -5.87
CA ILE A 34 1.44 -12.21 -6.85
C ILE A 34 1.95 -11.13 -7.81
N SER A 35 2.27 -11.53 -9.04
CA SER A 35 2.76 -10.62 -10.08
C SER A 35 1.70 -10.24 -11.11
N SER A 36 0.60 -11.01 -11.19
CA SER A 36 -0.51 -10.80 -12.12
C SER A 36 -1.74 -11.61 -11.66
N GLY A 37 -2.88 -11.41 -12.34
CA GLY A 37 -4.13 -12.11 -12.06
C GLY A 37 -5.20 -11.22 -11.44
N GLU A 38 -6.42 -11.75 -11.38
CA GLU A 38 -7.57 -11.13 -10.74
C GLU A 38 -8.08 -12.03 -9.62
N TYR A 39 -8.11 -11.49 -8.41
CA TYR A 39 -8.49 -12.20 -7.19
C TYR A 39 -9.67 -11.49 -6.54
N GLY A 40 -10.57 -12.26 -5.93
CA GLY A 40 -11.61 -11.68 -5.09
C GLY A 40 -10.97 -11.29 -3.78
N ARG A 41 -10.82 -12.27 -2.90
CA ARG A 41 -10.18 -12.10 -1.61
C ARG A 41 -8.86 -12.86 -1.54
N VAL A 42 -7.82 -12.20 -1.06
CA VAL A 42 -6.55 -12.84 -0.71
C VAL A 42 -6.47 -12.86 0.80
N ASN A 43 -6.59 -14.04 1.41
CA ASN A 43 -6.37 -14.23 2.83
C ASN A 43 -4.96 -14.76 3.06
N ILE A 44 -4.23 -14.15 3.99
CA ILE A 44 -2.85 -14.49 4.30
C ILE A 44 -2.81 -14.89 5.77
N TYR A 45 -2.46 -16.15 6.00
CA TYR A 45 -2.36 -16.75 7.32
C TYR A 45 -0.91 -17.06 7.64
N ASP A 46 -0.58 -16.98 8.92
CA ASP A 46 0.74 -17.36 9.37
C ASP A 46 0.83 -18.85 9.71
N THR A 47 2.01 -19.44 9.56
CA THR A 47 2.23 -20.87 9.84
C THR A 47 3.45 -21.06 10.75
N PRO A 48 3.30 -20.86 12.07
CA PRO A 48 4.43 -20.89 13.00
C PRO A 48 5.27 -22.18 12.89
N PRO A 49 6.60 -22.09 13.06
CA PRO A 49 7.34 -20.93 13.57
C PRO A 49 7.69 -19.87 12.50
N ASP A 50 7.45 -20.14 11.23
CA ASP A 50 7.83 -19.25 10.14
C ASP A 50 6.75 -18.21 9.87
N GLN A 51 7.17 -17.00 9.50
CA GLN A 51 6.28 -15.91 9.15
C GLN A 51 5.92 -15.95 7.67
N THR A 52 4.63 -16.07 7.32
CA THR A 52 4.18 -16.00 5.92
C THR A 52 4.23 -14.57 5.40
N THR A 53 4.93 -14.36 4.29
CA THR A 53 5.09 -13.09 3.60
C THR A 53 4.58 -13.15 2.16
N VAL A 54 3.61 -12.30 1.82
CA VAL A 54 3.08 -12.20 0.46
C VAL A 54 3.44 -10.85 -0.14
N SER A 55 3.99 -10.87 -1.35
CA SER A 55 4.30 -9.64 -2.10
C SER A 55 3.37 -9.48 -3.30
N LEU A 56 2.71 -8.34 -3.42
CA LEU A 56 1.94 -7.93 -4.59
C LEU A 56 2.79 -6.98 -5.45
N LEU A 57 3.21 -7.48 -6.62
CA LEU A 57 4.03 -6.75 -7.60
C LEU A 57 3.21 -6.40 -8.85
N GLY A 58 1.92 -6.68 -8.86
CA GLY A 58 1.01 -6.47 -9.98
C GLY A 58 -0.31 -7.22 -9.77
N GLY A 59 -1.22 -7.15 -10.74
CA GLY A 59 -2.54 -7.79 -10.65
C GLY A 59 -3.57 -6.98 -9.85
N ILE A 60 -4.73 -7.59 -9.66
CA ILE A 60 -5.90 -6.95 -9.01
C ILE A 60 -6.43 -7.90 -7.95
N ALA A 61 -6.69 -7.38 -6.75
CA ALA A 61 -7.47 -8.05 -5.72
C ALA A 61 -8.64 -7.14 -5.31
N GLU A 62 -9.81 -7.72 -5.04
CA GLU A 62 -10.88 -6.93 -4.41
C GLU A 62 -10.50 -6.59 -2.97
N SER A 63 -10.00 -7.57 -2.21
CA SER A 63 -9.57 -7.36 -0.83
C SER A 63 -8.37 -8.23 -0.46
N VAL A 64 -7.54 -7.73 0.45
CA VAL A 64 -6.44 -8.47 1.06
C VAL A 64 -6.59 -8.44 2.57
N TRP A 65 -6.52 -9.61 3.21
CA TRP A 65 -6.70 -9.77 4.65
C TRP A 65 -5.49 -10.52 5.21
N THR A 66 -4.77 -9.92 6.15
CA THR A 66 -3.62 -10.55 6.83
C THR A 66 -4.01 -10.90 8.26
N TYR A 67 -3.68 -12.12 8.68
CA TYR A 67 -4.01 -12.66 9.99
C TYR A 67 -2.76 -13.06 10.77
N ASP A 68 -2.93 -13.26 12.07
CA ASP A 68 -1.90 -13.75 13.00
C ASP A 68 -0.66 -12.85 13.01
N SER A 69 0.49 -13.36 12.61
CA SER A 69 1.75 -12.60 12.45
C SER A 69 2.15 -12.44 10.99
N SER A 70 1.27 -12.68 10.01
CA SER A 70 1.65 -12.62 8.59
C SER A 70 2.04 -11.21 8.10
N SER A 71 2.71 -11.16 6.95
CA SER A 71 3.17 -9.93 6.32
C SER A 71 2.65 -9.79 4.89
N PHE A 72 2.24 -8.58 4.51
CA PHE A 72 1.86 -8.25 3.14
C PHE A 72 2.62 -7.01 2.63
N ASN A 73 3.28 -7.16 1.49
CA ASN A 73 4.08 -6.11 0.86
C ASN A 73 3.47 -5.75 -0.49
N MET A 74 3.03 -4.50 -0.67
CA MET A 74 2.48 -4.00 -1.91
C MET A 74 3.44 -3.01 -2.57
N GLN A 75 3.98 -3.40 -3.73
CA GLN A 75 4.86 -2.56 -4.53
C GLN A 75 4.17 -2.03 -5.79
N ASP A 76 3.21 -2.78 -6.32
CA ASP A 76 2.35 -2.37 -7.44
C ASP A 76 1.02 -3.16 -7.39
N GLY A 77 0.16 -2.96 -8.38
CA GLY A 77 -1.15 -3.59 -8.48
C GLY A 77 -2.27 -2.74 -7.89
N ASN A 78 -3.46 -3.34 -7.78
CA ASN A 78 -4.65 -2.67 -7.30
C ASN A 78 -5.41 -3.54 -6.29
N VAL A 79 -5.60 -3.04 -5.07
CA VAL A 79 -6.55 -3.60 -4.10
C VAL A 79 -7.76 -2.69 -4.05
N SER A 80 -8.83 -3.04 -4.78
CA SER A 80 -9.90 -2.10 -5.10
C SER A 80 -10.77 -1.71 -3.90
N TRP A 81 -10.93 -2.60 -2.91
CA TRP A 81 -11.79 -2.34 -1.76
C TRP A 81 -10.99 -2.09 -0.47
N VAL A 82 -10.31 -3.10 0.07
CA VAL A 82 -9.65 -2.98 1.39
C VAL A 82 -8.42 -3.89 1.53
N ILE A 83 -7.36 -3.35 2.14
CA ILE A 83 -6.33 -4.13 2.83
C ILE A 83 -6.65 -4.07 4.32
N SER A 84 -6.86 -5.23 4.95
CA SER A 84 -7.17 -5.36 6.37
C SER A 84 -6.07 -6.14 7.07
N ALA A 85 -5.38 -5.50 8.03
CA ALA A 85 -4.38 -6.14 8.86
C ALA A 85 -4.93 -6.44 10.24
N GLN A 86 -4.81 -7.70 10.67
CA GLN A 86 -5.34 -8.17 11.95
C GLN A 86 -4.24 -8.73 12.84
N ASN A 87 -4.55 -8.87 14.13
CA ASN A 87 -3.66 -9.45 15.14
C ASN A 87 -2.31 -8.70 15.22
N THR A 88 -1.20 -9.34 14.88
CA THR A 88 0.17 -8.80 14.90
C THR A 88 0.75 -8.69 13.48
N SER A 89 -0.11 -8.64 12.46
CA SER A 89 0.31 -8.61 11.06
C SER A 89 0.99 -7.30 10.68
N ASN A 90 1.84 -7.36 9.65
CA ASN A 90 2.56 -6.21 9.12
C ASN A 90 2.18 -5.93 7.66
N ILE A 91 1.94 -4.67 7.34
CA ILE A 91 1.68 -4.22 5.97
C ILE A 91 2.78 -3.24 5.54
N THR A 92 3.32 -3.43 4.34
CA THR A 92 4.19 -2.46 3.70
C THR A 92 3.58 -2.00 2.38
N ILE A 93 3.45 -0.69 2.16
CA ILE A 93 2.96 -0.11 0.91
C ILE A 93 4.00 0.86 0.36
N SER A 94 4.57 0.50 -0.79
CA SER A 94 5.54 1.33 -1.52
C SER A 94 5.02 1.79 -2.88
N GLY A 95 3.87 1.29 -3.35
CA GLY A 95 3.30 1.62 -4.65
C GLY A 95 1.90 1.03 -4.85
N GLY A 96 1.40 1.13 -6.09
CA GLY A 96 0.07 0.65 -6.48
C GLY A 96 -1.10 1.50 -5.95
N SER A 97 -2.31 0.94 -6.02
CA SER A 97 -3.57 1.59 -5.63
C SER A 97 -4.32 0.76 -4.59
N VAL A 98 -4.79 1.42 -3.54
CA VAL A 98 -5.54 0.82 -2.43
C VAL A 98 -6.84 1.59 -2.22
N GLY A 99 -7.96 0.85 -2.17
CA GLY A 99 -9.27 1.39 -1.84
C GLY A 99 -9.31 1.93 -0.41
N SER A 100 -9.00 1.11 0.58
CA SER A 100 -8.89 1.52 1.99
C SER A 100 -7.90 0.64 2.72
N LEU A 101 -7.31 1.16 3.80
CA LEU A 101 -6.42 0.42 4.68
C LEU A 101 -7.04 0.38 6.08
N GLN A 102 -7.16 -0.82 6.65
CA GLN A 102 -7.70 -1.04 7.98
C GLN A 102 -6.68 -1.77 8.84
N LEU A 103 -6.38 -1.22 10.01
CA LEU A 103 -5.52 -1.84 11.01
C LEU A 103 -6.32 -2.18 12.27
N ILE A 104 -6.24 -3.44 12.68
CA ILE A 104 -6.96 -4.05 13.80
C ILE A 104 -5.94 -4.82 14.67
N GLY A 105 -6.13 -4.86 15.99
CA GLY A 105 -5.18 -5.51 16.89
C GLY A 105 -3.93 -4.69 17.15
N HIS A 106 -2.80 -5.37 17.16
CA HIS A 106 -1.44 -4.84 17.26
C HIS A 106 -0.77 -4.79 15.87
N SER A 107 -1.56 -4.67 14.79
CA SER A 107 -1.03 -4.62 13.43
C SER A 107 -0.32 -3.30 13.17
N ILE A 108 0.66 -3.36 12.26
CA ILE A 108 1.49 -2.22 11.89
C ILE A 108 1.46 -2.05 10.38
N ALA A 109 1.34 -0.80 9.91
CA ALA A 109 1.54 -0.47 8.50
C ALA A 109 2.70 0.51 8.32
N TYR A 110 3.50 0.27 7.29
CA TYR A 110 4.56 1.16 6.80
C TYR A 110 4.17 1.64 5.40
N ILE A 111 3.98 2.95 5.24
CA ILE A 111 3.48 3.57 4.01
C ILE A 111 4.49 4.60 3.54
N PHE A 112 5.06 4.39 2.37
CA PHE A 112 6.06 5.28 1.76
C PHE A 112 5.88 5.45 0.26
N GLY A 113 4.70 5.09 -0.26
CA GLY A 113 4.30 5.30 -1.65
C GLY A 113 2.88 4.81 -1.93
N GLY A 114 2.51 4.81 -3.20
CA GLY A 114 1.19 4.37 -3.66
C GLY A 114 0.07 5.39 -3.45
N ASN A 115 -1.16 4.96 -3.68
CA ASN A 115 -2.37 5.77 -3.55
C ASN A 115 -3.41 5.07 -2.66
N ILE A 116 -3.84 5.71 -1.57
CA ILE A 116 -4.94 5.24 -0.72
C ILE A 116 -6.14 6.15 -0.95
N SER A 117 -7.05 5.73 -1.82
CA SER A 117 -8.14 6.59 -2.32
C SER A 117 -9.30 6.79 -1.34
N GLY A 118 -9.55 5.82 -0.47
CA GLY A 118 -10.61 5.84 0.53
C GLY A 118 -10.12 6.33 1.88
N SER A 119 -10.02 5.44 2.86
CA SER A 119 -9.62 5.81 4.22
C SER A 119 -8.56 4.88 4.82
N LEU A 120 -7.72 5.47 5.67
CA LEU A 120 -6.92 4.79 6.68
C LEU A 120 -7.76 4.70 7.97
N GLY A 121 -8.20 3.51 8.32
CA GLY A 121 -8.91 3.20 9.56
C GLY A 121 -8.02 2.45 10.53
N ILE A 122 -7.92 2.94 11.76
CA ILE A 122 -7.25 2.24 12.86
C ILE A 122 -8.33 1.98 13.91
N MET A 123 -8.72 0.72 14.08
CA MET A 123 -9.94 0.36 14.83
C MET A 123 -9.68 0.09 16.31
N GLU A 124 -8.45 -0.24 16.69
CA GLU A 124 -8.07 -0.56 18.06
C GLU A 124 -6.84 0.26 18.47
N ASN A 125 -6.74 0.63 19.75
CA ASN A 125 -5.76 1.59 20.27
C ASN A 125 -4.29 1.13 20.21
N THR A 126 -4.04 -0.11 19.79
CA THR A 126 -2.70 -0.73 19.74
C THR A 126 -2.11 -0.80 18.34
N ALA A 127 -2.92 -0.63 17.29
CA ALA A 127 -2.43 -0.61 15.93
C ALA A 127 -1.78 0.74 15.58
N ILE A 128 -0.77 0.72 14.71
CA ILE A 128 0.03 1.90 14.37
C ILE A 128 0.26 1.97 12.85
N ALA A 129 0.05 3.14 12.28
CA ALA A 129 0.43 3.44 10.90
C ALA A 129 1.61 4.40 10.88
N HIS A 130 2.70 4.00 10.23
CA HIS A 130 3.86 4.84 9.95
C HIS A 130 3.77 5.34 8.50
N ILE A 131 3.83 6.66 8.32
CA ILE A 131 3.82 7.29 6.99
C ILE A 131 5.15 8.03 6.81
N TYR A 132 5.87 7.70 5.75
CA TYR A 132 7.15 8.32 5.40
C TYR A 132 6.98 9.18 4.16
N ALA A 133 7.23 10.48 4.30
CA ALA A 133 7.04 11.45 3.23
C ALA A 133 7.73 12.77 3.53
N THR A 134 7.57 13.76 2.65
CA THR A 134 8.00 15.15 2.84
C THR A 134 6.77 16.07 2.87
N ASN A 135 6.98 17.30 3.38
CA ASN A 135 5.98 18.38 3.35
C ASN A 135 4.60 18.01 3.93
N PHE A 136 4.58 17.30 5.06
CA PHE A 136 3.32 16.92 5.70
C PHE A 136 2.48 18.14 6.08
N ASN A 137 1.20 18.07 5.73
CA ASN A 137 0.16 18.96 6.22
C ASN A 137 -1.03 18.13 6.70
N VAL A 138 -1.43 18.35 7.96
CA VAL A 138 -2.51 17.62 8.63
C VAL A 138 -3.62 18.61 8.96
N ALA A 139 -4.82 18.37 8.44
CA ALA A 139 -5.98 19.23 8.65
C ALA A 139 -7.22 18.41 9.01
N PRO A 140 -8.16 18.95 9.81
CA PRO A 140 -9.43 18.30 10.05
C PRO A 140 -10.22 18.07 8.76
N LYS A 141 -10.82 16.88 8.57
CA LYS A 141 -11.63 16.61 7.38
C LYS A 141 -12.89 17.47 7.39
N ASN A 142 -13.12 18.22 6.31
CA ASN A 142 -14.22 19.18 6.20
C ASN A 142 -14.24 20.22 7.34
N GLY A 143 -13.07 20.56 7.90
CA GLY A 143 -12.93 21.51 9.00
C GLY A 143 -13.39 20.99 10.38
N ASN A 144 -13.74 19.70 10.50
CA ASN A 144 -14.19 19.11 11.77
C ASN A 144 -13.36 17.87 12.13
N PRO A 145 -12.61 17.89 13.25
CA PRO A 145 -11.75 16.76 13.63
C PRO A 145 -12.53 15.49 13.98
N MET A 146 -13.84 15.60 14.28
CA MET A 146 -14.71 14.44 14.50
C MET A 146 -14.94 13.62 13.24
N ASN A 147 -14.69 14.17 12.05
CA ASN A 147 -14.75 13.46 10.78
C ASN A 147 -13.40 12.77 10.42
N GLY A 148 -12.43 12.84 11.33
CA GLY A 148 -11.06 12.41 11.12
C GLY A 148 -10.18 13.49 10.50
N TRP A 149 -9.03 13.07 9.95
CA TRP A 149 -7.95 13.95 9.52
C TRP A 149 -7.58 13.71 8.06
N LEU A 150 -7.35 14.79 7.31
CA LEU A 150 -6.73 14.76 5.99
C LEU A 150 -5.23 14.97 6.18
N ILE A 151 -4.45 13.96 5.80
CA ILE A 151 -3.00 13.98 5.80
C ILE A 151 -2.57 14.15 4.35
N THR A 152 -1.83 15.21 4.08
CA THR A 152 -1.31 15.55 2.75
C THR A 152 0.20 15.70 2.82
N GLY A 153 0.88 15.54 1.70
CA GLY A 153 2.32 15.71 1.58
C GLY A 153 2.81 15.24 0.21
N ASN A 154 4.10 14.97 0.11
CA ASN A 154 4.71 14.40 -1.09
C ASN A 154 5.49 13.13 -0.74
N TRP A 155 5.39 12.11 -1.59
CA TRP A 155 6.25 10.93 -1.49
C TRP A 155 7.70 11.28 -1.82
N ASP A 156 8.64 10.57 -1.18
CA ASP A 156 10.08 10.67 -1.50
C ASP A 156 10.41 9.85 -2.77
N ASP A 157 9.68 10.11 -3.85
CA ASP A 157 9.94 9.55 -5.17
C ASP A 157 10.62 10.59 -6.08
N ALA A 158 11.11 10.13 -7.23
CA ALA A 158 11.83 10.99 -8.18
C ALA A 158 11.00 12.18 -8.70
N THR A 159 9.67 12.11 -8.57
CA THR A 159 8.72 13.11 -9.05
C THR A 159 8.11 13.96 -7.93
N ASN A 160 8.46 13.69 -6.67
CA ASN A 160 7.85 14.28 -5.49
C ASN A 160 6.31 14.18 -5.53
N SER A 161 5.77 13.01 -5.87
CA SER A 161 4.33 12.81 -6.13
C SER A 161 3.49 13.25 -4.93
N PRO A 162 2.47 14.10 -5.12
CA PRO A 162 1.60 14.51 -4.02
C PRO A 162 0.66 13.36 -3.60
N PHE A 163 0.34 13.28 -2.31
CA PHE A 163 -0.66 12.36 -1.80
C PHE A 163 -1.67 13.03 -0.88
N THR A 164 -2.81 12.36 -0.70
CA THR A 164 -3.83 12.70 0.29
C THR A 164 -4.38 11.42 0.89
N ILE A 165 -4.28 11.28 2.21
CA ILE A 165 -4.81 10.15 2.96
C ILE A 165 -5.84 10.69 3.95
N TRP A 166 -7.05 10.13 3.92
CA TRP A 166 -8.04 10.38 4.94
C TRP A 166 -7.90 9.36 6.08
N SER A 167 -7.42 9.79 7.23
CA SER A 167 -7.50 9.02 8.46
C SER A 167 -8.92 9.13 9.05
N ARG A 168 -9.67 8.03 9.08
CA ARG A 168 -11.06 7.99 9.59
C ARG A 168 -11.12 8.04 11.11
N ASN A 169 -10.00 7.84 11.80
CA ASN A 169 -10.02 7.74 13.26
C ASN A 169 -10.51 9.07 13.87
N ASN A 170 -11.67 9.01 14.52
CA ASN A 170 -12.32 10.15 15.16
C ASN A 170 -11.75 10.41 16.56
N THR A 171 -10.80 9.58 17.00
CA THR A 171 -10.11 9.74 18.26
C THR A 171 -8.97 10.73 18.11
N LEU A 172 -8.92 11.68 19.06
CA LEU A 172 -7.71 12.45 19.32
C LEU A 172 -6.63 11.49 19.86
N PRO A 173 -5.35 11.73 19.57
CA PRO A 173 -4.79 13.01 19.13
C PRO A 173 -4.45 13.09 17.62
N MET A 174 -4.23 14.32 17.14
CA MET A 174 -3.90 14.63 15.74
C MET A 174 -2.74 13.76 15.21
N PRO A 175 -2.80 13.24 13.97
CA PRO A 175 -1.68 12.53 13.34
C PRO A 175 -0.35 13.27 13.50
N GLY A 176 0.71 12.54 13.85
CA GLY A 176 2.06 13.09 14.07
C GLY A 176 2.29 13.71 15.45
N THR A 177 1.31 13.71 16.35
CA THR A 177 1.48 14.17 17.74
C THR A 177 1.67 13.00 18.71
N ALA A 178 2.19 13.29 19.92
CA ALA A 178 2.41 12.28 20.95
C ALA A 178 1.11 11.53 21.30
N GLY A 179 1.16 10.21 21.29
CA GLY A 179 0.01 9.33 21.52
C GLY A 179 -0.89 9.10 20.31
N SER A 180 -0.56 9.67 19.14
CA SER A 180 -1.30 9.37 17.91
C SER A 180 -0.90 7.99 17.37
N GLN A 181 -1.89 7.26 16.86
CA GLN A 181 -1.68 5.98 16.18
C GLN A 181 -1.16 6.15 14.75
N VAL A 182 -1.19 7.37 14.23
CA VAL A 182 -0.57 7.71 12.94
C VAL A 182 0.70 8.50 13.22
N VAL A 183 1.83 7.86 12.95
CA VAL A 183 3.17 8.43 13.13
C VAL A 183 3.68 8.92 11.78
N LEU A 184 4.07 10.19 11.72
CA LEU A 184 4.58 10.82 10.51
C LEU A 184 6.10 10.93 10.58
N HIS A 185 6.79 10.39 9.60
CA HIS A 185 8.23 10.38 9.49
C HIS A 185 8.67 11.25 8.32
N ILE A 186 9.38 12.34 8.60
CA ILE A 186 9.93 13.20 7.55
C ILE A 186 11.19 12.52 7.00
N VAL A 187 11.17 12.21 5.71
CA VAL A 187 12.35 11.69 5.01
C VAL A 187 13.28 12.87 4.67
N PRO A 188 14.53 12.89 5.15
CA PRO A 188 15.45 13.98 4.83
C PRO A 188 15.79 13.96 3.34
N GLU A 189 15.72 15.11 2.67
CA GLU A 189 16.14 15.19 1.27
C GLU A 189 17.60 14.73 1.12
N PRO A 190 17.97 14.02 0.03
CA PRO A 190 19.33 13.51 -0.20
C PRO A 190 20.44 14.58 -0.08
N VAL A 191 20.08 15.83 -0.36
CA VAL A 191 20.98 16.98 -0.27
C VAL A 191 21.33 17.30 1.19
N THR A 192 20.44 17.03 2.15
CA THR A 192 20.70 17.16 3.59
C THR A 192 21.86 16.27 4.02
N LEU A 193 21.89 15.03 3.54
CA LEU A 193 22.98 14.09 3.80
C LEU A 193 24.28 14.58 3.14
N SER A 194 24.18 15.11 1.93
CA SER A 194 25.31 15.65 1.19
C SER A 194 25.94 16.86 1.91
N PHE A 195 25.13 17.80 2.40
CA PHE A 195 25.62 18.94 3.19
C PHE A 195 26.16 18.53 4.55
N LEU A 196 25.57 17.53 5.21
CA LEU A 196 26.10 16.98 6.45
C LEU A 196 27.50 16.38 6.24
N LEU A 197 27.67 15.58 5.19
CA LEU A 197 28.96 14.99 4.82
C LEU A 197 29.99 16.06 4.46
N LEU A 198 29.61 17.09 3.70
CA LEU A 198 30.48 18.23 3.40
C LEU A 198 30.88 19.00 4.66
N GLY A 199 29.95 19.21 5.60
CA GLY A 199 30.22 19.83 6.89
C GLY A 199 31.22 19.03 7.73
N LEU A 200 31.05 17.71 7.81
CA LEU A 200 31.99 16.81 8.50
C LEU A 200 33.38 16.81 7.86
N MET A 201 33.47 16.83 6.52
CA MET A 201 34.74 16.97 5.82
C MET A 201 35.41 18.33 6.06
N GLY A 202 34.62 19.40 6.17
CA GLY A 202 35.11 20.75 6.49
C GLY A 202 35.70 20.87 7.91
N LEU A 203 35.06 20.24 8.90
CA LEU A 203 35.51 20.26 10.30
C LEU A 203 36.84 19.52 10.51
N GLY A 204 37.17 18.53 9.68
CA GLY A 204 38.44 17.81 9.75
C GLY A 204 39.68 18.67 9.43
N LYS A 205 39.52 19.79 8.74
CA LYS A 205 40.63 20.66 8.32
C LYS A 205 41.02 21.75 9.33
N PHE A 206 40.24 21.95 10.40
CA PHE A 206 40.51 22.97 11.42
C PHE A 206 41.15 22.42 12.71
N ARG A 207 41.62 21.16 12.69
CA ARG A 207 42.51 20.61 13.73
C ARG A 207 43.96 20.72 13.28
N GLY A 208 44.50 21.94 13.29
CA GLY A 208 45.90 22.27 13.04
C GLY A 208 46.34 23.37 13.99
#